data_AF-A0A9P4Z0M9-F1
#
_entry.id   AF-A0A9P4Z0M9-F1
#
_cell.length_a   1.000
_cell.length_b   1.000
_cell.length_c   1.000
_cell.angle_alpha   90.00
_cell.angle_beta   90.00
_cell.angle_gamma   90.00
#
_symmetry.space_group_name_H-M   'P 1'
#
loop_
_entity.id
_entity.type
_entity.pdbx_description
1 polymer ?
#
loop_
_entity_poly.entity_id
_entity_poly.type
_entity_poly.pdbx_seq_one_letter_code
_entity_poly.pdbx_strand_id
1 'polypeptide(L)'
;MRKPAKYLSLRRPKLRQSWNIHNLYNLSRMTGEETFLDSRKTFFQQKWSAKSRTRGYHGEHVPEKKWKRIFSRRLSAAVDMPPRYLAIHDGSEQAAGRGSGLTTGQTSAADYWERPVAASTAPPAHRRVATGIRAVNQMIEEPLSAVTPLMQMTFAPLERRLDTAVFRALFATSVRQARQFVVHGAVKVNGKKITFPSYALNPGDMFQVDADKVLYATGAPKTPGLKARVLGILKKNEDKYQKMEEKFLSSKKAVKSGAESEAVASSETPAEEATEEAKAQKEKSRSEGSEKTETLSAEDALDLRKLRLECALLEAKQVIRDKVEDRDPEWRAMRLRSFKDRAGYVLSTSGTRNLEVDELINELQLEMKTLNMLRSDEQSSSDEEDSSDKKAKNESSADRQNRRRALVDRALEMDGVKKGLRKELMKTIGDEDLSTKEMRDLGRILKRDAENPVDETKAYNTPWAPRPYMKPFVFVPRYLEVNHKICAAVYLRHPVARRGAGEVPTPFSFLTNQLAHNWYVERG
;
A
#
# COMPACT_ATOMS: atom_id res chain seq x y z
N MET A 1 25.45 4.69 -9.48
CA MET A 1 24.55 3.84 -8.66
C MET A 1 24.41 2.49 -9.35
N ARG A 2 24.37 1.38 -8.61
CA ARG A 2 24.05 0.08 -9.20
C ARG A 2 22.57 0.08 -9.60
N LYS A 3 22.27 0.01 -10.90
CA LYS A 3 20.89 -0.12 -11.41
C LYS A 3 20.69 -1.58 -11.85
N PRO A 4 20.07 -2.44 -11.03
CA PRO A 4 19.76 -3.80 -11.47
C PRO A 4 18.66 -3.75 -12.53
N ALA A 5 18.82 -4.50 -13.61
CA ALA A 5 17.82 -4.58 -14.68
C ALA A 5 16.46 -5.08 -14.18
N LYS A 6 16.46 -6.01 -13.20
CA LYS A 6 15.24 -6.53 -12.55
C LYS A 6 15.36 -6.32 -11.04
N TYR A 7 14.68 -5.31 -10.51
CA TYR A 7 14.78 -4.95 -9.08
C TYR A 7 14.00 -5.91 -8.17
N LEU A 8 12.74 -6.20 -8.54
CA LEU A 8 11.79 -7.06 -7.81
C LEU A 8 11.33 -8.23 -8.69
N SER A 9 12.26 -9.10 -9.08
CA SER A 9 11.92 -10.27 -9.90
C SER A 9 11.26 -11.35 -9.05
N LEU A 10 10.18 -11.95 -9.56
CA LEU A 10 9.50 -13.10 -8.95
C LEU A 10 10.15 -14.45 -9.33
N ARG A 11 10.78 -14.53 -10.51
CA ARG A 11 11.46 -15.75 -11.00
C ARG A 11 12.77 -16.03 -10.27
N ARG A 12 13.52 -14.98 -9.94
CA ARG A 12 14.77 -15.05 -9.16
C ARG A 12 14.62 -14.11 -7.96
N PRO A 13 13.97 -14.56 -6.87
CA PRO A 13 13.64 -13.70 -5.76
C PRO A 13 14.93 -13.19 -5.09
N LYS A 14 14.99 -11.88 -4.88
CA LYS A 14 15.99 -11.23 -4.04
C LYS A 14 15.26 -10.30 -3.10
N LEU A 15 15.41 -10.53 -1.80
CA LEU A 15 14.83 -9.67 -0.77
C LEU A 15 15.49 -8.30 -0.83
N ARG A 16 14.68 -7.25 -0.73
CA ARG A 16 15.12 -5.84 -0.76
C ARG A 16 14.67 -5.12 0.52
N GLN A 17 15.34 -4.02 0.84
CA GLN A 17 14.88 -3.07 1.86
C GLN A 17 13.80 -2.16 1.27
N SER A 18 12.58 -2.69 1.08
CA SER A 18 11.44 -1.94 0.53
C SER A 18 10.09 -2.52 0.95
N TRP A 19 9.07 -1.68 1.15
CA TRP A 19 7.70 -2.09 1.48
C TRP A 19 6.83 -2.39 0.24
N ASN A 20 7.45 -2.94 -0.81
CA ASN A 20 6.73 -3.27 -2.03
C ASN A 20 6.01 -4.62 -1.88
N ILE A 21 4.81 -4.75 -2.43
CA ILE A 21 4.02 -5.99 -2.46
C ILE A 21 4.81 -7.17 -3.06
N HIS A 22 5.56 -6.98 -4.14
CA HIS A 22 6.38 -8.04 -4.73
C HIS A 22 7.53 -8.46 -3.82
N ASN A 23 8.05 -7.52 -3.02
CA ASN A 23 9.07 -7.83 -2.03
C ASN A 23 8.49 -8.61 -0.86
N LEU A 24 7.28 -8.24 -0.42
CA LEU A 24 6.55 -8.96 0.61
C LEU A 24 6.24 -10.39 0.18
N TYR A 25 5.78 -10.59 -1.05
CA TYR A 25 5.54 -11.91 -1.62
C TYR A 25 6.82 -12.75 -1.70
N ASN A 26 7.94 -12.14 -2.10
CA ASN A 26 9.22 -12.84 -2.08
C ASN A 26 9.67 -13.18 -0.64
N LEU A 27 9.40 -12.31 0.33
CA LEU A 27 9.70 -12.56 1.74
C LEU A 27 8.87 -13.75 2.26
N SER A 28 7.56 -13.76 2.02
CA SER A 28 6.67 -14.82 2.49
C SER A 28 6.96 -16.19 1.86
N ARG A 29 7.52 -16.23 0.65
CA ARG A 29 7.98 -17.48 0.04
C ARG A 29 9.30 -17.98 0.60
N MET A 30 10.20 -17.07 0.95
CA MET A 30 11.52 -17.41 1.47
C MET A 30 11.50 -17.79 2.95
N THR A 31 10.49 -17.35 3.72
CA THR A 31 10.24 -17.82 5.09
C THR A 31 9.89 -19.30 5.07
N GLY A 32 10.88 -20.16 5.32
CA GLY A 32 10.76 -21.62 5.32
C GLY A 32 11.70 -22.36 4.37
N GLU A 33 12.29 -21.67 3.39
CA GLU A 33 13.22 -22.28 2.40
C GLU A 33 14.70 -22.21 2.80
N GLU A 34 15.05 -21.59 3.93
CA GLU A 34 16.45 -21.51 4.36
C GLU A 34 16.91 -22.84 4.97
N THR A 35 17.24 -23.81 4.10
CA THR A 35 17.96 -25.01 4.53
C THR A 35 19.39 -24.65 4.94
N PHE A 36 19.85 -25.31 6.00
CA PHE A 36 21.04 -24.92 6.75
C PHE A 36 22.33 -24.99 5.91
N LEU A 37 22.49 -26.02 5.08
CA LEU A 37 23.64 -26.22 4.20
C LEU A 37 23.22 -27.10 3.01
N ASP A 38 23.45 -26.65 1.78
CA ASP A 38 23.22 -27.49 0.60
C ASP A 38 24.49 -28.29 0.32
N SER A 39 24.50 -29.56 0.77
CA SER A 39 25.65 -30.47 0.63
C SER A 39 26.09 -30.69 -0.81
N ARG A 40 25.19 -30.48 -1.78
CA ARG A 40 25.47 -30.59 -3.22
C ARG A 40 26.30 -29.43 -3.76
N LYS A 41 26.31 -28.28 -3.08
CA LYS A 41 27.03 -27.09 -3.51
C LYS A 41 28.42 -27.06 -2.89
N THR A 42 29.41 -26.69 -3.68
CA THR A 42 30.77 -26.45 -3.15
C THR A 42 30.77 -25.27 -2.17
N PHE A 43 31.77 -25.20 -1.29
CA PHE A 43 31.88 -24.10 -0.34
C PHE A 43 31.89 -22.72 -1.03
N PHE A 44 32.58 -22.59 -2.16
CA PHE A 44 32.55 -21.36 -2.98
C PHE A 44 31.15 -21.03 -3.49
N GLN A 45 30.42 -22.02 -4.02
CA GLN A 45 29.04 -21.83 -4.50
C GLN A 45 28.11 -21.40 -3.36
N GLN A 46 28.29 -21.97 -2.17
CA GLN A 46 27.56 -21.58 -0.96
C GLN A 46 27.88 -20.13 -0.56
N LYS A 47 29.18 -19.77 -0.44
CA LYS A 47 29.63 -18.39 -0.17
C LYS A 47 29.05 -17.39 -1.18
N TRP A 48 29.11 -17.71 -2.48
CA TRP A 48 28.60 -16.86 -3.55
C TRP A 48 27.08 -16.68 -3.48
N SER A 49 26.34 -17.75 -3.20
CA SER A 49 24.89 -17.71 -3.05
C SER A 49 24.48 -16.84 -1.85
N ALA A 50 25.13 -17.04 -0.70
CA ALA A 50 24.93 -16.26 0.52
C ALA A 50 25.23 -14.77 0.28
N LYS A 51 26.36 -14.45 -0.35
CA LYS A 51 26.71 -13.09 -0.77
C LYS A 51 25.63 -12.47 -1.67
N SER A 52 25.18 -13.20 -2.70
CA SER A 52 24.18 -12.71 -3.65
C SER A 52 22.83 -12.41 -2.99
N ARG A 53 22.42 -13.23 -2.03
CA ARG A 53 21.19 -13.06 -1.21
C ARG A 53 21.32 -11.88 -0.26
N THR A 54 22.33 -11.89 0.60
CA THR A 54 22.55 -10.88 1.64
C THR A 54 22.77 -9.47 1.07
N ARG A 55 23.60 -9.33 0.05
CA ARG A 55 23.78 -8.05 -0.69
C ARG A 55 22.54 -7.63 -1.48
N GLY A 56 21.62 -8.56 -1.72
CA GLY A 56 20.31 -8.26 -2.28
C GLY A 56 19.52 -7.31 -1.39
N TYR A 57 19.57 -7.57 -0.07
CA TYR A 57 18.86 -6.80 0.95
C TYR A 57 19.73 -5.68 1.50
N HIS A 58 20.89 -6.02 2.06
CA HIS A 58 21.80 -5.05 2.68
C HIS A 58 22.50 -4.22 1.62
N GLY A 59 22.33 -2.90 1.64
CA GLY A 59 23.13 -1.96 0.85
C GLY A 59 23.16 -2.26 -0.66
N GLU A 60 22.04 -2.66 -1.24
CA GLU A 60 21.88 -2.97 -2.67
C GLU A 60 22.42 -1.85 -3.59
N HIS A 61 22.18 -0.61 -3.17
CA HIS A 61 22.58 0.60 -3.89
C HIS A 61 24.10 0.90 -3.79
N VAL A 62 24.81 0.27 -2.84
CA VAL A 62 26.24 0.46 -2.60
C VAL A 62 27.05 -0.42 -3.58
N PRO A 63 28.00 0.15 -4.34
CA PRO A 63 28.83 -0.65 -5.24
C PRO A 63 29.75 -1.57 -4.45
N GLU A 64 30.04 -2.75 -5.00
CA GLU A 64 30.78 -3.81 -4.31
C GLU A 64 32.17 -3.36 -3.85
N LYS A 65 32.89 -2.59 -4.67
CA LYS A 65 34.20 -2.00 -4.34
C LYS A 65 34.14 -1.12 -3.09
N LYS A 66 33.05 -0.35 -2.94
CA LYS A 66 32.84 0.51 -1.77
C LYS A 66 32.44 -0.32 -0.54
N TRP A 67 31.57 -1.31 -0.72
CA TRP A 67 31.21 -2.23 0.36
C TRP A 67 32.44 -2.96 0.93
N LYS A 68 33.32 -3.50 0.08
CA LYS A 68 34.56 -4.15 0.52
C LYS A 68 35.46 -3.26 1.38
N ARG A 69 35.41 -1.94 1.20
CA ARG A 69 36.18 -0.96 2.02
C ARG A 69 35.51 -0.66 3.35
N ILE A 70 34.17 -0.68 3.38
CA ILE A 70 33.36 -0.37 4.58
C ILE A 70 33.21 -1.61 5.48
N PHE A 71 33.28 -2.80 4.89
CA PHE A 71 33.19 -4.07 5.60
C PHE A 71 34.23 -4.12 6.74
N SER A 72 33.75 -4.45 7.93
CA SER A 72 34.57 -4.62 9.12
C SER A 72 34.59 -6.09 9.51
N ARG A 73 35.80 -6.62 9.78
CA ARG A 73 35.98 -7.94 10.41
C ARG A 73 35.64 -7.90 11.91
N ARG A 74 35.76 -6.72 12.53
CA ARG A 74 35.41 -6.51 13.94
C ARG A 74 33.89 -6.40 14.06
N LEU A 75 33.30 -7.34 14.79
CA LEU A 75 31.87 -7.41 15.11
C LEU A 75 31.68 -6.95 16.56
N SER A 76 30.77 -6.02 16.79
CA SER A 76 30.53 -5.45 18.13
C SER A 76 29.48 -6.26 18.88
N ALA A 77 29.76 -6.57 20.14
CA ALA A 77 28.85 -7.27 21.04
C ALA A 77 28.85 -6.61 22.42
N ALA A 78 27.76 -6.82 23.16
CA ALA A 78 27.59 -6.36 24.53
C ALA A 78 27.08 -7.52 25.40
N VAL A 79 27.58 -7.59 26.63
CA VAL A 79 27.16 -8.55 27.66
C VAL A 79 26.45 -7.76 28.75
N ASP A 80 25.27 -8.22 29.14
CA ASP A 80 24.51 -7.63 30.23
C ASP A 80 24.97 -8.25 31.55
N MET A 81 25.45 -7.42 32.49
CA MET A 81 25.86 -7.84 33.83
C MET A 81 24.90 -7.23 34.86
N PRO A 82 24.11 -8.04 35.59
CA PRO A 82 23.13 -7.52 36.53
C PRO A 82 23.80 -6.92 37.78
N PRO A 83 23.42 -5.71 38.22
CA PRO A 83 24.02 -5.07 39.40
C PRO A 83 23.86 -5.89 40.70
N ARG A 84 22.77 -6.68 40.81
CA ARG A 84 22.54 -7.54 41.97
C ARG A 84 23.63 -8.58 42.17
N TYR A 85 24.07 -9.21 41.08
CA TYR A 85 25.15 -10.19 41.12
C TYR A 85 26.46 -9.53 41.52
N LEU A 86 26.79 -8.39 40.90
CA LEU A 86 28.02 -7.62 41.18
C LEU A 86 28.09 -7.08 42.62
N ALA A 87 26.94 -6.88 43.28
CA ALA A 87 26.88 -6.41 44.66
C ALA A 87 27.09 -7.53 45.68
N ILE A 88 26.71 -8.76 45.34
CA ILE A 88 26.78 -9.92 46.25
C ILE A 88 28.12 -10.66 46.05
N HIS A 89 28.56 -10.79 44.80
CA HIS A 89 29.70 -11.61 44.40
C HIS A 89 30.76 -10.76 43.71
N ASP A 90 32.03 -11.06 43.99
CA ASP A 90 33.21 -10.44 43.37
C ASP A 90 33.74 -11.23 42.15
N GLY A 91 33.15 -12.40 41.86
CA GLY A 91 33.50 -13.30 40.77
C GLY A 91 34.48 -14.41 41.17
N SER A 92 34.95 -14.46 42.41
CA SER A 92 35.85 -15.51 42.90
C SER A 92 35.20 -16.90 42.89
N GLU A 93 33.87 -16.98 43.05
CA GLU A 93 33.11 -18.23 43.04
C GLU A 93 33.13 -18.91 41.65
N GLN A 94 33.31 -18.13 40.57
CA GLN A 94 33.46 -18.67 39.21
C GLN A 94 34.80 -19.37 39.01
N ALA A 95 35.83 -19.04 39.81
CA ALA A 95 37.14 -19.68 39.76
C ALA A 95 37.32 -20.81 40.78
N ALA A 96 36.30 -21.08 41.61
CA ALA A 96 36.35 -22.12 42.63
C ALA A 96 36.69 -23.50 42.02
N GLY A 97 37.31 -24.37 42.84
CA GLY A 97 37.80 -25.68 42.39
C GLY A 97 39.15 -25.57 41.68
N ARG A 98 39.20 -25.84 40.37
CA ARG A 98 40.42 -25.82 39.55
C ARG A 98 40.44 -24.69 38.52
N GLY A 99 39.65 -23.63 38.72
CA GLY A 99 39.57 -22.46 37.84
C GLY A 99 38.45 -22.47 36.79
N SER A 100 37.76 -23.59 36.58
CA SER A 100 36.58 -23.69 35.70
C SER A 100 35.24 -23.51 36.42
N GLY A 101 35.28 -23.22 37.72
CA GLY A 101 34.12 -23.23 38.62
C GLY A 101 33.88 -24.60 39.25
N LEU A 102 33.07 -24.61 40.31
CA LEU A 102 32.66 -25.83 41.01
C LEU A 102 31.64 -26.61 40.16
N THR A 103 31.89 -27.90 39.90
CA THR A 103 31.01 -28.73 39.04
C THR A 103 29.59 -28.92 39.60
N THR A 104 29.41 -28.72 40.91
CA THR A 104 28.13 -28.82 41.63
C THR A 104 27.48 -27.46 41.92
N GLY A 105 28.12 -26.36 41.54
CA GLY A 105 27.57 -25.01 41.79
C GLY A 105 26.30 -24.78 40.97
N GLN A 106 25.16 -24.59 41.66
CA GLN A 106 23.89 -24.18 41.02
C GLN A 106 23.81 -22.68 40.75
N THR A 107 24.77 -21.88 41.23
CA THR A 107 24.76 -20.42 41.11
C THR A 107 25.46 -19.98 39.84
N SER A 108 24.68 -19.67 38.81
CA SER A 108 25.13 -18.99 37.62
C SER A 108 24.75 -17.51 37.70
N ALA A 109 25.52 -16.63 37.06
CA ALA A 109 25.09 -15.24 36.84
C ALA A 109 23.73 -15.18 36.11
N ALA A 110 23.31 -16.31 35.52
CA ALA A 110 22.05 -16.44 34.83
C ALA A 110 20.81 -16.53 35.71
N ASP A 111 20.92 -17.07 36.91
CA ASP A 111 19.79 -17.17 37.83
C ASP A 111 19.34 -15.78 38.33
N TYR A 112 20.22 -14.79 38.22
CA TYR A 112 19.94 -13.39 38.57
C TYR A 112 19.36 -12.56 37.42
N TRP A 113 19.35 -13.05 36.16
CA TRP A 113 18.82 -12.31 35.01
C TRP A 113 17.37 -12.66 34.66
N GLU A 114 16.90 -13.87 34.98
CA GLU A 114 15.55 -14.28 34.63
C GLU A 114 14.54 -13.42 35.40
N ARG A 115 13.73 -12.63 34.66
CA ARG A 115 12.44 -12.18 35.21
C ARG A 115 11.70 -13.44 35.61
N PRO A 116 11.08 -13.52 36.81
CA PRO A 116 10.12 -14.58 37.07
C PRO A 116 9.08 -14.48 35.96
N VAL A 117 9.10 -15.45 35.04
CA VAL A 117 8.00 -15.65 34.12
C VAL A 117 6.83 -15.87 35.04
N ALA A 118 5.83 -14.97 35.03
CA ALA A 118 4.59 -15.20 35.76
C ALA A 118 4.19 -16.64 35.41
N ALA A 119 4.17 -17.51 36.43
CA ALA A 119 3.97 -18.94 36.26
C ALA A 119 2.83 -19.12 35.27
N SER A 120 3.14 -19.54 34.05
CA SER A 120 2.09 -19.72 33.06
C SER A 120 1.21 -20.81 33.65
N THR A 121 -0.05 -20.50 33.89
CA THR A 121 -1.08 -21.44 34.36
C THR A 121 -1.41 -22.50 33.29
N ALA A 122 -0.54 -22.69 32.30
CA ALA A 122 -0.66 -23.71 31.30
C ALA A 122 -0.07 -25.01 31.88
N PRO A 123 -0.87 -26.08 32.01
CA PRO A 123 -0.35 -27.36 32.47
C PRO A 123 0.77 -27.84 31.53
N PRO A 124 1.75 -28.61 32.03
CA PRO A 124 2.83 -29.14 31.22
C PRO A 124 2.23 -30.02 30.12
N ALA A 125 2.11 -29.48 28.92
CA ALA A 125 1.56 -30.20 27.80
C ALA A 125 2.49 -31.38 27.51
N HIS A 126 1.92 -32.58 27.62
CA HIS A 126 2.56 -33.84 27.31
C HIS A 126 3.45 -33.76 26.08
N ARG A 127 4.64 -34.34 26.24
CA ARG A 127 5.60 -34.74 25.21
C ARG A 127 4.91 -35.60 24.15
N ARG A 128 4.15 -34.98 23.23
CA ARG A 128 3.75 -35.55 21.97
C ARG A 128 4.58 -34.86 20.89
N VAL A 129 5.54 -35.62 20.38
CA VAL A 129 6.34 -35.28 19.21
C VAL A 129 5.39 -35.07 18.03
N ALA A 130 5.01 -33.81 17.79
CA ALA A 130 4.26 -33.42 16.61
C ALA A 130 5.27 -33.18 15.48
N THR A 131 5.42 -34.19 14.63
CA THR A 131 6.08 -34.08 13.33
C THR A 131 5.31 -33.10 12.45
N GLY A 132 5.86 -31.91 12.20
CA GLY A 132 5.32 -30.96 11.23
C GLY A 132 5.60 -29.49 11.57
N ILE A 133 6.56 -28.90 10.85
CA ILE A 133 6.85 -27.45 10.68
C ILE A 133 7.23 -26.66 11.95
N ARG A 134 6.64 -26.91 13.12
CA ARG A 134 6.97 -26.22 14.39
C ARG A 134 8.33 -26.61 14.96
N ALA A 135 8.79 -27.85 14.73
CA ALA A 135 10.05 -28.36 15.27
C ALA A 135 11.29 -27.63 14.70
N VAL A 136 11.24 -27.12 13.47
CA VAL A 136 12.39 -26.47 12.84
C VAL A 136 12.64 -25.10 13.43
N ASN A 137 11.59 -24.29 13.63
CA ASN A 137 11.75 -22.96 14.24
C ASN A 137 12.17 -23.06 15.71
N GLN A 138 11.67 -24.05 16.46
CA GLN A 138 12.10 -24.30 17.84
C GLN A 138 13.58 -24.74 17.93
N MET A 139 14.03 -25.62 17.02
CA MET A 139 15.46 -25.99 16.91
C MET A 139 16.35 -24.85 16.39
N ILE A 140 15.81 -23.87 15.69
CA ILE A 140 16.51 -22.63 15.30
C ILE A 140 16.57 -21.64 16.47
N GLU A 141 15.50 -21.52 17.24
CA GLU A 141 15.36 -20.58 18.36
C GLU A 141 16.19 -20.99 19.58
N GLU A 142 16.28 -22.29 19.90
CA GLU A 142 17.05 -22.82 21.03
C GLU A 142 18.54 -22.43 21.02
N PRO A 143 19.32 -22.62 19.93
CA PRO A 143 20.72 -22.20 19.90
C PRO A 143 20.90 -20.69 19.86
N LEU A 144 19.94 -19.95 19.28
CA LEU A 144 20.02 -18.49 19.16
C LEU A 144 19.70 -17.77 20.46
N SER A 145 18.76 -18.26 21.28
CA SER A 145 18.40 -17.66 22.57
C SER A 145 19.55 -17.70 23.58
N ALA A 146 20.35 -18.78 23.55
CA ALA A 146 21.47 -18.97 24.47
C ALA A 146 22.76 -18.28 24.00
N VAL A 147 22.97 -18.14 22.68
CA VAL A 147 24.23 -17.68 22.08
C VAL A 147 24.12 -16.23 21.58
N THR A 148 25.23 -15.49 21.60
CA THR A 148 25.32 -14.17 20.99
C THR A 148 25.51 -14.31 19.46
N PRO A 149 24.55 -13.91 18.61
CA PRO A 149 24.61 -14.17 17.17
C PRO A 149 25.52 -13.16 16.45
N LEU A 150 26.84 -13.30 16.62
CA LEU A 150 27.83 -12.39 16.05
C LEU A 150 27.70 -12.24 14.53
N MET A 151 27.43 -13.32 13.80
CA MET A 151 27.41 -13.29 12.33
C MET A 151 26.29 -12.42 11.76
N GLN A 152 25.18 -12.21 12.49
CA GLN A 152 24.13 -11.28 12.08
C GLN A 152 24.64 -9.82 11.98
N MET A 153 25.74 -9.50 12.67
CA MET A 153 26.36 -8.17 12.68
C MET A 153 27.24 -7.87 11.46
N THR A 154 27.38 -8.80 10.52
CA THR A 154 28.16 -8.64 9.28
C THR A 154 27.89 -7.33 8.53
N PHE A 155 26.63 -6.89 8.51
CA PHE A 155 26.19 -5.68 7.80
C PHE A 155 25.99 -4.46 8.71
N ALA A 156 26.42 -4.52 9.97
CA ALA A 156 26.35 -3.41 10.93
C ALA A 156 26.91 -2.08 10.40
N PRO A 157 28.03 -2.04 9.66
CA PRO A 157 28.56 -0.77 9.13
C PRO A 157 27.60 -0.04 8.17
N LEU A 158 26.65 -0.75 7.54
CA LEU A 158 25.67 -0.12 6.64
C LEU A 158 24.55 0.61 7.39
N GLU A 159 24.25 0.20 8.62
CA GLU A 159 23.23 0.83 9.47
C GLU A 159 23.68 2.21 9.99
N ARG A 160 24.99 2.49 9.98
CA ARG A 160 25.55 3.82 10.29
C ARG A 160 25.24 4.87 9.21
N ARG A 161 24.88 4.46 8.00
CA ARG A 161 24.66 5.40 6.90
C ARG A 161 23.34 6.14 7.08
N LEU A 162 23.33 7.44 6.78
CA LEU A 162 22.14 8.29 6.88
C LEU A 162 20.96 7.76 6.04
N ASP A 163 21.20 7.24 4.83
CA ASP A 163 20.12 6.70 3.99
C ASP A 163 19.50 5.42 4.57
N THR A 164 20.30 4.54 5.15
CA THR A 164 19.80 3.35 5.85
C THR A 164 19.05 3.74 7.13
N ALA A 165 19.60 4.67 7.94
CA ALA A 165 18.98 5.10 9.19
C ALA A 165 17.60 5.75 8.99
N VAL A 166 17.46 6.59 7.95
CA VAL A 166 16.16 7.20 7.57
C VAL A 166 15.13 6.13 7.20
N PHE A 167 15.54 5.06 6.52
CA PHE A 167 14.65 3.92 6.23
C PHE A 167 14.27 3.14 7.49
N ARG A 168 15.22 2.91 8.41
CA ARG A 168 14.98 2.21 9.68
C ARG A 168 14.10 2.99 10.66
N ALA A 169 14.11 4.32 10.58
CA ALA A 169 13.20 5.19 11.31
C ALA A 169 11.77 5.23 10.72
N LEU A 170 11.49 4.44 9.68
CA LEU A 170 10.19 4.37 8.99
C LEU A 170 9.77 5.68 8.30
N PHE A 171 10.73 6.58 8.01
CA PHE A 171 10.46 7.83 7.28
C PHE A 171 10.39 7.65 5.76
N ALA A 172 10.78 6.49 5.24
CA ALA A 172 10.77 6.17 3.82
C ALA A 172 10.36 4.72 3.58
N THR A 173 9.75 4.43 2.42
CA THR A 173 9.31 3.06 2.07
C THR A 173 10.46 2.14 1.68
N SER A 174 11.60 2.71 1.31
CA SER A 174 12.72 2.04 0.67
C SER A 174 13.99 2.82 0.91
N VAL A 175 15.13 2.14 1.02
CA VAL A 175 16.43 2.80 1.15
C VAL A 175 16.76 3.66 -0.08
N ARG A 176 16.26 3.30 -1.26
CA ARG A 176 16.42 4.15 -2.46
C ARG A 176 15.63 5.46 -2.35
N GLN A 177 14.44 5.41 -1.76
CA GLN A 177 13.63 6.59 -1.51
C GLN A 177 14.24 7.46 -0.40
N ALA A 178 14.71 6.86 0.70
CA ALA A 178 15.44 7.55 1.74
C ALA A 178 16.68 8.27 1.19
N ARG A 179 17.43 7.62 0.30
CA ARG A 179 18.55 8.23 -0.41
C ARG A 179 18.12 9.42 -1.26
N GLN A 180 17.00 9.34 -1.97
CA GLN A 180 16.47 10.48 -2.73
C GLN A 180 16.13 11.64 -1.81
N PHE A 181 15.51 11.39 -0.65
CA PHE A 181 15.23 12.44 0.33
C PHE A 181 16.50 13.16 0.78
N VAL A 182 17.57 12.42 1.07
CA VAL A 182 18.86 13.02 1.41
C VAL A 182 19.42 13.81 0.23
N VAL A 183 19.46 13.26 -0.99
CA VAL A 183 20.03 13.94 -2.17
C VAL A 183 19.27 15.22 -2.52
N HIS A 184 17.95 15.22 -2.41
CA HIS A 184 17.12 16.42 -2.57
C HIS A 184 17.21 17.39 -1.38
N GLY A 185 17.90 17.00 -0.31
CA GLY A 185 18.14 17.83 0.86
C GLY A 185 16.91 18.00 1.75
N ALA A 186 16.01 17.03 1.76
CA ALA A 186 14.87 16.97 2.68
C ALA A 186 15.26 16.50 4.09
N VAL A 187 16.54 16.17 4.33
CA VAL A 187 17.05 15.64 5.60
C VAL A 187 18.03 16.63 6.22
N LYS A 188 17.86 16.88 7.52
CA LYS A 188 18.76 17.68 8.36
C LYS A 188 19.38 16.79 9.43
N VAL A 189 20.66 16.96 9.73
CA VAL A 189 21.34 16.31 10.86
C VAL A 189 21.88 17.40 11.78
N ASN A 190 21.51 17.37 13.06
CA ASN A 190 21.86 18.38 14.07
C ASN A 190 21.55 19.80 13.56
N GLY A 191 20.39 19.99 12.93
CA GLY A 191 19.94 21.25 12.33
C GLY A 191 20.56 21.60 10.96
N LYS A 192 21.63 20.94 10.53
CA LYS A 192 22.31 21.21 9.26
C LYS A 192 21.75 20.34 8.12
N LYS A 193 21.41 20.94 6.99
CA LYS A 193 20.94 20.23 5.79
C LYS A 193 22.09 19.38 5.21
N ILE A 194 21.90 18.07 5.08
CA ILE A 194 22.90 17.15 4.52
C ILE A 194 22.38 16.58 3.20
N THR A 195 23.18 16.70 2.13
CA THR A 195 22.86 16.14 0.80
C THR A 195 23.60 14.84 0.50
N PHE A 196 24.47 14.40 1.41
CA PHE A 196 25.32 13.22 1.23
C PHE A 196 24.72 11.98 1.91
N PRO A 197 24.13 11.04 1.16
CA PRO A 197 23.57 9.81 1.74
C PRO A 197 24.64 8.84 2.28
N SER A 198 25.92 9.09 2.01
CA SER A 198 27.02 8.32 2.59
C SER A 198 27.52 8.87 3.92
N TYR A 199 26.89 9.91 4.46
CA TYR A 199 27.17 10.40 5.81
C TYR A 199 27.00 9.27 6.82
N ALA A 200 28.02 9.06 7.65
CA ALA A 200 28.03 8.07 8.71
C ALA A 200 27.65 8.76 10.01
N LEU A 201 26.53 8.35 10.60
CA LEU A 201 26.03 8.87 11.86
C LEU A 201 26.97 8.46 13.01
N ASN A 202 27.19 9.42 13.90
CA ASN A 202 27.85 9.21 15.17
C ASN A 202 26.78 9.04 16.26
N PRO A 203 27.08 8.28 17.34
CA PRO A 203 26.21 8.21 18.51
C PRO A 203 25.87 9.61 19.03
N GLY A 204 24.59 9.89 19.23
CA GLY A 204 24.04 11.19 19.63
C GLY A 204 23.52 12.06 18.47
N ASP A 205 23.83 11.74 17.21
CA ASP A 205 23.34 12.52 16.08
C ASP A 205 21.82 12.45 15.94
N MET A 206 21.17 13.60 15.85
CA MET A 206 19.74 13.73 15.57
C MET A 206 19.54 14.02 14.09
N PHE A 207 18.74 13.22 13.39
CA PHE A 207 18.34 13.48 12.01
C PHE A 207 16.83 13.71 11.91
N GLN A 208 16.43 14.71 11.13
CA GLN A 208 15.05 15.10 10.88
C GLN A 208 14.76 15.08 9.39
N VAL A 209 13.59 14.58 9.01
CA VAL A 209 13.09 14.54 7.63
C VAL A 209 11.90 15.48 7.50
N ASP A 210 11.76 16.11 6.35
CA ASP A 210 10.59 16.90 6.00
C ASP A 210 9.28 16.09 6.08
N ALA A 211 8.31 16.58 6.85
CA ALA A 211 7.09 15.85 7.20
C ALA A 211 6.24 15.51 5.97
N ASP A 212 6.11 16.43 5.01
CA ASP A 212 5.33 16.19 3.79
C ASP A 212 5.94 15.05 2.95
N LYS A 213 7.27 14.90 2.96
CA LYS A 213 7.96 13.79 2.28
C LYS A 213 7.75 12.46 3.00
N VAL A 214 7.72 12.47 4.33
CA VAL A 214 7.43 11.28 5.13
C VAL A 214 5.98 10.83 4.92
N LEU A 215 5.03 11.75 4.97
CA LEU A 215 3.61 11.47 4.71
C LEU A 215 3.40 10.93 3.28
N TYR A 216 4.11 11.49 2.29
CA TYR A 216 4.13 10.95 0.93
C TYR A 216 4.70 9.53 0.83
N ALA A 217 5.79 9.24 1.52
CA ALA A 217 6.37 7.90 1.50
C ALA A 217 5.45 6.88 2.18
N THR A 218 5.05 7.18 3.41
CA THR A 218 4.33 6.26 4.29
C THR A 218 2.84 6.19 3.99
N GLY A 219 2.30 7.15 3.25
CA GLY A 219 0.90 7.23 2.89
C GLY A 219 0.49 6.27 1.77
N ALA A 220 -0.81 6.03 1.68
CA ALA A 220 -1.44 5.40 0.54
C ALA A 220 -1.11 6.19 -0.74
N PRO A 221 -0.83 5.51 -1.86
CA PRO A 221 -0.55 6.18 -3.11
C PRO A 221 -1.76 7.05 -3.51
N LYS A 222 -1.51 8.31 -3.88
CA LYS A 222 -2.51 9.16 -4.51
C LYS A 222 -2.79 8.59 -5.90
N THR A 223 -3.79 7.73 -6.02
CA THR A 223 -4.30 7.34 -7.34
C THR A 223 -4.98 8.58 -7.92
N PRO A 224 -4.72 8.94 -9.19
CA PRO A 224 -5.61 9.88 -9.86
C PRO A 224 -7.01 9.27 -9.74
N GLY A 225 -7.94 9.99 -9.11
CA GLY A 225 -9.27 9.47 -8.80
C GLY A 225 -9.91 8.84 -10.03
N LEU A 226 -10.85 7.92 -9.82
CA LEU A 226 -11.59 7.28 -10.91
C LEU A 226 -12.12 8.34 -11.90
N LYS A 227 -12.56 9.49 -11.39
CA LYS A 227 -12.91 10.69 -12.15
C LYS A 227 -11.80 11.20 -13.08
N ALA A 228 -10.56 11.34 -12.62
CA ALA A 228 -9.43 11.76 -13.46
C ALA A 228 -9.01 10.68 -14.49
N ARG A 229 -9.12 9.40 -14.13
CA ARG A 229 -8.89 8.28 -15.07
C ARG A 229 -9.96 8.25 -16.16
N VAL A 230 -11.23 8.37 -15.77
CA VAL A 230 -12.39 8.43 -16.66
C VAL A 230 -12.30 9.68 -17.53
N LEU A 231 -12.02 10.86 -16.98
CA LEU A 231 -11.86 12.10 -17.73
C LEU A 231 -10.66 12.04 -18.70
N GLY A 232 -9.59 11.33 -18.34
CA GLY A 232 -8.48 11.02 -19.25
C GLY A 232 -8.87 10.04 -20.37
N ILE A 233 -9.74 9.06 -20.08
CA ILE A 233 -10.30 8.14 -21.10
C ILE A 233 -11.26 8.90 -22.02
N LEU A 234 -12.09 9.79 -21.47
CA LEU A 234 -13.03 10.63 -22.21
C LEU A 234 -12.30 11.60 -23.14
N LYS A 235 -11.28 12.32 -22.65
CA LYS A 235 -10.43 13.16 -23.51
C LYS A 235 -9.79 12.39 -24.65
N LYS A 236 -9.27 11.18 -24.39
CA LYS A 236 -8.73 10.30 -25.45
C LYS A 236 -9.78 9.89 -26.46
N ASN A 237 -11.02 9.68 -26.03
CA ASN A 237 -12.14 9.37 -26.91
C ASN A 237 -12.55 10.60 -27.73
N GLU A 238 -12.64 11.78 -27.12
CA GLU A 238 -12.88 13.06 -27.81
C GLU A 238 -11.82 13.32 -28.89
N ASP A 239 -10.53 13.18 -28.58
CA ASP A 239 -9.43 13.31 -29.54
C ASP A 239 -9.54 12.29 -30.70
N LYS A 240 -10.04 11.08 -30.41
CA LYS A 240 -10.29 10.06 -31.43
C LYS A 240 -11.43 10.46 -32.36
N TYR A 241 -12.50 11.04 -31.82
CA TYR A 241 -13.62 11.55 -32.62
C TYR A 241 -13.22 12.76 -33.47
N GLN A 242 -12.44 13.69 -32.94
CA GLN A 242 -11.90 14.82 -33.69
C GLN A 242 -11.03 14.35 -34.87
N LYS A 243 -10.16 13.36 -34.65
CA LYS A 243 -9.37 12.76 -35.75
C LYS A 243 -10.22 12.05 -36.79
N MET A 244 -11.33 11.44 -36.38
CA MET A 244 -12.29 10.83 -37.33
C MET A 244 -13.02 11.90 -38.13
N GLU A 245 -13.37 13.02 -37.49
CA GLU A 245 -14.02 14.18 -38.12
C GLU A 245 -13.08 14.90 -39.10
N GLU A 246 -11.82 15.13 -38.72
CA GLU A 246 -10.78 15.66 -39.62
C GLU A 246 -10.56 14.74 -40.82
N LYS A 247 -10.51 13.42 -40.61
CA LYS A 247 -10.43 12.44 -41.71
C LYS A 247 -11.64 12.51 -42.61
N PHE A 248 -12.85 12.59 -42.05
CA PHE A 248 -14.10 12.68 -42.80
C PHE A 248 -14.17 13.98 -43.61
N LEU A 249 -13.79 15.11 -43.03
CA LEU A 249 -13.69 16.40 -43.71
C LEU A 249 -12.61 16.37 -44.80
N SER A 250 -11.47 15.72 -44.56
CA SER A 250 -10.42 15.55 -45.56
C SER A 250 -10.86 14.68 -46.73
N SER A 251 -11.62 13.60 -46.48
CA SER A 251 -12.21 12.78 -47.54
C SER A 251 -13.25 13.55 -48.35
N LYS A 252 -14.07 14.41 -47.70
CA LYS A 252 -15.05 15.25 -48.39
C LYS A 252 -14.36 16.33 -49.24
N LYS A 253 -13.23 16.88 -48.75
CA LYS A 253 -12.38 17.82 -49.51
C LYS A 253 -11.72 17.14 -50.72
N ALA A 254 -11.26 15.90 -50.58
CA ALA A 254 -10.69 15.10 -51.67
C ALA A 254 -11.73 14.74 -52.73
N VAL A 255 -12.96 14.40 -52.33
CA VAL A 255 -14.09 14.16 -53.25
C VAL A 255 -14.51 15.46 -53.95
N LYS A 256 -14.45 16.60 -53.27
CA LYS A 256 -14.77 17.92 -53.86
C LYS A 256 -13.69 18.40 -54.84
N SER A 257 -12.41 18.09 -54.61
CA SER A 257 -11.33 18.38 -55.56
C SER A 257 -11.26 17.38 -56.73
N GLY A 258 -11.75 16.16 -56.55
CA GLY A 258 -11.87 15.17 -57.64
C GLY A 258 -13.08 15.41 -58.56
N ALA A 259 -14.12 16.08 -58.06
CA ALA A 259 -15.32 16.41 -58.83
C ALA A 259 -15.14 17.58 -59.82
N GLU A 260 -13.99 18.27 -59.81
CA GLU A 260 -13.68 19.36 -60.76
C GLU A 260 -12.79 18.91 -61.93
N SER A 261 -12.34 17.64 -61.99
CA SER A 261 -11.42 17.17 -63.05
C SER A 261 -11.90 15.99 -63.92
N GLU A 262 -13.06 15.39 -63.69
CA GLU A 262 -13.53 14.26 -64.52
C GLU A 262 -15.01 14.39 -64.86
N ALA A 263 -15.27 15.07 -65.97
CA ALA A 263 -16.58 15.05 -66.64
C ALA A 263 -16.42 14.90 -68.16
N VAL A 264 -15.65 13.91 -68.63
CA VAL A 264 -15.80 13.32 -69.97
C VAL A 264 -15.30 11.86 -69.93
N ALA A 265 -16.16 10.95 -70.42
CA ALA A 265 -15.93 9.55 -70.85
C ALA A 265 -16.53 8.43 -69.96
N SER A 266 -17.68 7.93 -70.44
CA SER A 266 -18.28 6.60 -70.29
C SER A 266 -17.29 5.47 -70.67
N SER A 267 -17.37 4.20 -70.25
CA SER A 267 -18.48 3.25 -70.28
C SER A 267 -18.07 1.88 -69.67
N GLU A 268 -19.08 1.04 -69.35
CA GLU A 268 -19.08 -0.44 -69.24
C GLU A 268 -18.76 -1.16 -67.89
N THR A 269 -19.80 -1.83 -67.38
CA THR A 269 -19.88 -2.93 -66.39
C THR A 269 -19.75 -4.31 -67.08
N PRO A 270 -19.79 -5.52 -66.44
CA PRO A 270 -19.80 -5.93 -65.01
C PRO A 270 -18.86 -7.14 -64.68
N ALA A 271 -18.68 -7.50 -63.40
CA ALA A 271 -18.89 -8.87 -62.86
C ALA A 271 -18.15 -9.13 -61.53
N GLU A 272 -18.82 -9.94 -60.71
CA GLU A 272 -18.44 -10.50 -59.41
C GLU A 272 -17.08 -11.21 -59.42
N GLU A 273 -16.19 -10.82 -58.51
CA GLU A 273 -15.21 -11.67 -57.78
C GLU A 273 -14.26 -10.74 -57.01
N ALA A 274 -14.54 -10.45 -55.73
CA ALA A 274 -13.58 -9.95 -54.71
C ALA A 274 -14.23 -9.42 -53.41
N THR A 275 -15.31 -10.04 -52.90
CA THR A 275 -15.90 -9.61 -51.60
C THR A 275 -15.94 -10.68 -50.51
N GLU A 276 -15.14 -11.75 -50.62
CA GLU A 276 -14.95 -12.71 -49.52
C GLU A 276 -13.58 -12.63 -48.83
N GLU A 277 -12.51 -12.15 -49.48
CA GLU A 277 -11.18 -12.16 -48.87
C GLU A 277 -10.92 -11.02 -47.87
N ALA A 278 -11.68 -9.92 -47.93
CA ALA A 278 -11.56 -8.80 -46.99
C ALA A 278 -12.38 -8.97 -45.69
N LYS A 279 -13.32 -9.92 -45.66
CA LYS A 279 -14.08 -10.28 -44.43
C LYS A 279 -13.37 -11.36 -43.62
N ALA A 280 -12.62 -12.27 -44.26
CA ALA A 280 -11.90 -13.34 -43.59
C ALA A 280 -10.64 -12.89 -42.81
N GLN A 281 -10.05 -11.73 -43.14
CA GLN A 281 -8.85 -11.23 -42.44
C GLN A 281 -9.15 -10.30 -41.26
N LYS A 282 -10.41 -9.88 -41.08
CA LYS A 282 -10.82 -9.05 -39.93
C LYS A 282 -11.38 -9.87 -38.75
N GLU A 283 -11.64 -11.16 -38.96
CA GLU A 283 -12.13 -12.09 -37.93
C GLU A 283 -11.01 -12.93 -37.29
N LYS A 284 -9.80 -12.99 -37.88
CA LYS A 284 -8.66 -13.76 -37.33
C LYS A 284 -7.72 -13.01 -36.37
N SER A 285 -7.98 -11.74 -36.05
CA SER A 285 -7.21 -10.98 -35.03
C SER A 285 -7.98 -10.77 -33.72
N ARG A 286 -9.04 -11.55 -33.49
CA ARG A 286 -9.90 -11.44 -32.31
C ARG A 286 -10.03 -12.76 -31.55
N SER A 287 -8.92 -13.46 -31.33
CA SER A 287 -8.86 -14.53 -30.33
C SER A 287 -7.42 -14.74 -29.90
N GLU A 288 -6.91 -13.87 -29.02
CA GLU A 288 -5.83 -14.18 -28.08
C GLU A 288 -5.61 -12.95 -27.19
N GLY A 289 -6.32 -12.95 -26.07
CA GLY A 289 -6.32 -11.88 -25.09
C GLY A 289 -7.27 -12.24 -23.97
N SER A 290 -6.92 -13.27 -23.21
CA SER A 290 -7.56 -13.55 -21.93
C SER A 290 -7.23 -12.41 -20.96
N GLU A 291 -7.98 -11.31 -21.08
CA GLU A 291 -8.03 -10.28 -20.07
C GLU A 291 -8.61 -10.92 -18.81
N LYS A 292 -7.75 -11.07 -17.80
CA LYS A 292 -8.16 -11.36 -16.43
C LYS A 292 -9.13 -10.26 -16.03
N THR A 293 -10.41 -10.61 -15.91
CA THR A 293 -11.42 -9.79 -15.27
C THR A 293 -11.04 -9.69 -13.80
N GLU A 294 -10.30 -8.63 -13.44
CA GLU A 294 -10.26 -8.18 -12.06
C GLU A 294 -11.70 -7.87 -11.67
N THR A 295 -12.29 -8.71 -10.82
CA THR A 295 -13.60 -8.44 -10.22
C THR A 295 -13.46 -7.16 -9.41
N LEU A 296 -13.98 -6.07 -9.95
CA LEU A 296 -14.08 -4.78 -9.26
C LEU A 296 -14.80 -5.01 -7.92
N SER A 297 -14.36 -4.33 -6.87
CA SER A 297 -15.11 -4.28 -5.61
C SER A 297 -16.54 -3.83 -5.90
N ALA A 298 -17.53 -4.32 -5.14
CA ALA A 298 -18.92 -3.91 -5.31
C ALA A 298 -19.07 -2.37 -5.22
N GLU A 299 -18.30 -1.74 -4.34
CA GLU A 299 -18.23 -0.27 -4.19
C GLU A 299 -17.63 0.40 -5.44
N ASP A 300 -16.50 -0.12 -5.94
CA ASP A 300 -15.84 0.41 -7.15
C ASP A 300 -16.73 0.26 -8.41
N ALA A 301 -17.54 -0.79 -8.48
CA ALA A 301 -18.48 -1.04 -9.58
C ALA A 301 -19.65 -0.04 -9.56
N LEU A 302 -20.17 0.30 -8.38
CA LEU A 302 -21.21 1.30 -8.19
C LEU A 302 -20.71 2.71 -8.55
N ASP A 303 -19.50 3.08 -8.11
CA ASP A 303 -18.89 4.36 -8.45
C ASP A 303 -18.66 4.50 -9.95
N LEU A 304 -18.22 3.43 -10.61
CA LEU A 304 -18.01 3.39 -12.05
C LEU A 304 -19.34 3.54 -12.82
N ARG A 305 -20.41 2.93 -12.32
CA ARG A 305 -21.76 3.09 -12.86
C ARG A 305 -22.28 4.52 -12.69
N LYS A 306 -22.11 5.12 -11.50
CA LYS A 306 -22.48 6.52 -11.22
C LYS A 306 -21.78 7.49 -12.17
N LEU A 307 -20.47 7.34 -12.36
CA LEU A 307 -19.71 8.18 -13.29
C LEU A 307 -20.17 8.03 -14.74
N ARG A 308 -20.51 6.80 -15.18
CA ARG A 308 -21.06 6.56 -16.53
C ARG A 308 -22.38 7.32 -16.74
N LEU A 309 -23.27 7.31 -15.75
CA LEU A 309 -24.54 8.04 -15.77
C LEU A 309 -24.32 9.56 -15.80
N GLU A 310 -23.40 10.10 -15.00
CA GLU A 310 -23.05 11.53 -15.02
C GLU A 310 -22.51 11.96 -16.39
N CYS A 311 -21.69 11.14 -17.04
CA CYS A 311 -21.17 11.43 -18.37
C CYS A 311 -22.28 11.41 -19.43
N ALA A 312 -23.17 10.42 -19.38
CA ALA A 312 -24.33 10.34 -20.28
C ALA A 312 -25.26 11.55 -20.13
N LEU A 313 -25.47 12.04 -18.90
CA LEU A 313 -26.25 13.25 -18.62
C LEU A 313 -25.59 14.51 -19.20
N LEU A 314 -24.26 14.61 -19.13
CA LEU A 314 -23.54 15.74 -19.73
C LEU A 314 -23.63 15.72 -21.26
N GLU A 315 -23.48 14.56 -21.89
CA GLU A 315 -23.68 14.39 -23.33
C GLU A 315 -25.12 14.74 -23.75
N ALA A 316 -26.13 14.27 -23.01
CA ALA A 316 -27.53 14.62 -23.25
C ALA A 316 -27.76 16.13 -23.16
N LYS A 317 -27.21 16.79 -22.11
CA LYS A 317 -27.29 18.25 -21.94
C LYS A 317 -26.54 19.01 -23.04
N GLN A 318 -25.53 18.42 -23.68
CA GLN A 318 -24.85 19.02 -24.83
C GLN A 318 -25.69 18.88 -26.10
N VAL A 319 -26.23 17.69 -26.36
CA VAL A 319 -27.13 17.43 -27.51
C VAL A 319 -28.38 18.32 -27.45
N ILE A 320 -28.93 18.56 -26.26
CA ILE A 320 -30.07 19.47 -26.06
C ILE A 320 -29.68 20.95 -26.27
N ARG A 321 -28.44 21.33 -25.92
CA ARG A 321 -27.93 22.69 -26.11
C ARG A 321 -27.56 23.01 -27.56
N ASP A 322 -27.18 22.01 -28.35
CA ASP A 322 -26.93 22.15 -29.78
C ASP A 322 -28.25 22.54 -30.50
N LYS A 323 -28.47 23.84 -30.71
CA LYS A 323 -29.66 24.39 -31.38
C LYS A 323 -29.83 23.78 -32.78
N VAL A 324 -31.07 23.78 -33.30
CA VAL A 324 -31.45 23.13 -34.57
C VAL A 324 -30.71 23.73 -35.78
N GLU A 325 -30.20 24.96 -35.66
CA GLU A 325 -29.81 25.81 -36.79
C GLU A 325 -28.29 25.82 -37.11
N ASP A 326 -27.41 25.33 -36.22
CA ASP A 326 -25.96 25.65 -36.30
C ASP A 326 -25.03 24.55 -36.90
N ARG A 327 -25.53 23.37 -37.32
CA ARG A 327 -24.68 22.24 -37.78
C ARG A 327 -25.30 21.39 -38.91
N ASP A 328 -24.43 20.79 -39.74
CA ASP A 328 -24.80 19.87 -40.83
C ASP A 328 -25.74 18.73 -40.37
N PRO A 329 -26.83 18.43 -41.11
CA PRO A 329 -27.81 17.39 -40.74
C PRO A 329 -27.22 15.99 -40.56
N GLU A 330 -26.26 15.61 -41.42
CA GLU A 330 -25.61 14.30 -41.41
C GLU A 330 -24.79 14.06 -40.13
N TRP A 331 -24.08 15.09 -39.68
CA TRP A 331 -23.27 15.04 -38.47
C TRP A 331 -24.13 14.98 -37.22
N ARG A 332 -25.26 15.71 -37.22
CA ARG A 332 -26.26 15.63 -36.13
C ARG A 332 -26.87 14.24 -36.02
N ALA A 333 -27.25 13.64 -37.14
CA ALA A 333 -27.77 12.27 -37.19
C ALA A 333 -26.75 11.23 -36.69
N MET A 334 -25.47 11.36 -37.10
CA MET A 334 -24.39 10.51 -36.62
C MET A 334 -24.15 10.67 -35.10
N ARG A 335 -24.20 11.91 -34.60
CA ARG A 335 -24.03 12.21 -33.18
C ARG A 335 -25.19 11.66 -32.34
N LEU A 336 -26.44 11.82 -32.80
CA LEU A 336 -27.63 11.24 -32.16
C LEU A 336 -27.58 9.71 -32.14
N ARG A 337 -27.12 9.08 -33.23
CA ARG A 337 -26.93 7.62 -33.30
C ARG A 337 -25.86 7.13 -32.32
N SER A 338 -24.72 7.82 -32.26
CA SER A 338 -23.66 7.46 -31.30
C SER A 338 -24.03 7.73 -29.84
N PHE A 339 -24.83 8.77 -29.56
CA PHE A 339 -25.43 9.00 -28.24
C PHE A 339 -26.41 7.87 -27.86
N LYS A 340 -27.30 7.47 -28.79
CA LYS A 340 -28.21 6.34 -28.59
C LYS A 340 -27.46 5.06 -28.24
N ASP A 341 -26.40 4.73 -29.00
CA ASP A 341 -25.59 3.52 -28.77
C ASP A 341 -24.89 3.54 -27.40
N ARG A 342 -24.41 4.72 -26.95
CA ARG A 342 -23.79 4.88 -25.62
C ARG A 342 -24.81 4.84 -24.50
N ALA A 343 -25.97 5.47 -24.66
CA ALA A 343 -27.03 5.45 -23.68
C ALA A 343 -27.53 4.02 -23.44
N GLY A 344 -27.72 3.24 -24.52
CA GLY A 344 -28.04 1.81 -24.41
C GLY A 344 -26.95 0.99 -23.70
N TYR A 345 -25.68 1.31 -23.93
CA TYR A 345 -24.56 0.66 -23.23
C TYR A 345 -24.46 1.02 -21.74
N VAL A 346 -24.77 2.26 -21.35
CA VAL A 346 -24.69 2.72 -19.95
C VAL A 346 -25.86 2.21 -19.12
N LEU A 347 -27.04 2.10 -19.73
CA LEU A 347 -28.28 1.70 -19.07
C LEU A 347 -28.51 0.19 -19.06
N SER A 348 -27.98 -0.57 -20.02
CA SER A 348 -28.17 -2.03 -20.04
C SER A 348 -27.40 -2.74 -18.94
N THR A 349 -28.15 -3.36 -18.04
CA THR A 349 -27.62 -4.23 -16.97
C THR A 349 -27.22 -5.61 -17.50
N SER A 350 -27.84 -6.05 -18.60
CA SER A 350 -27.75 -7.39 -19.18
C SER A 350 -26.78 -7.53 -20.37
N GLY A 351 -26.08 -6.46 -20.77
CA GLY A 351 -25.11 -6.49 -21.86
C GLY A 351 -25.70 -6.69 -23.27
N THR A 352 -27.03 -6.63 -23.42
CA THR A 352 -27.70 -6.67 -24.72
C THR A 352 -27.61 -5.32 -25.42
N ARG A 353 -27.05 -5.32 -26.64
CA ARG A 353 -26.57 -4.12 -27.34
C ARG A 353 -27.62 -3.33 -28.12
N ASN A 354 -28.83 -3.86 -28.29
CA ASN A 354 -29.86 -3.30 -29.16
C ASN A 354 -31.21 -3.31 -28.44
N LEU A 355 -31.46 -2.34 -27.56
CA LEU A 355 -32.79 -2.12 -26.98
C LEU A 355 -33.49 -0.99 -27.73
N GLU A 356 -34.79 -1.14 -27.94
CA GLU A 356 -35.62 -0.06 -28.46
C GLU A 356 -35.78 1.06 -27.40
N VAL A 357 -36.14 2.27 -27.84
CA VAL A 357 -36.17 3.45 -26.94
C VAL A 357 -37.13 3.24 -25.77
N ASP A 358 -38.25 2.57 -26.01
CA ASP A 358 -39.28 2.30 -25.00
C ASP A 358 -38.83 1.24 -23.98
N GLU A 359 -38.05 0.25 -24.41
CA GLU A 359 -37.49 -0.78 -23.52
C GLU A 359 -36.45 -0.18 -22.56
N LEU A 360 -35.62 0.74 -23.05
CA LEU A 360 -34.65 1.48 -22.22
C LEU A 360 -35.34 2.35 -21.15
N ILE A 361 -36.48 2.98 -21.50
CA ILE A 361 -37.27 3.78 -20.57
C ILE A 361 -37.86 2.89 -19.47
N ASN A 362 -38.37 1.72 -19.84
CA ASN A 362 -38.98 0.78 -18.90
C ASN A 362 -37.93 0.18 -17.93
N GLU A 363 -36.74 -0.17 -18.42
CA GLU A 363 -35.63 -0.65 -17.57
C GLU A 363 -35.22 0.44 -16.57
N LEU A 364 -35.08 1.70 -17.02
CA LEU A 364 -34.80 2.85 -16.15
C LEU A 364 -35.84 3.05 -15.05
N GLN A 365 -37.12 2.95 -15.39
CA GLN A 365 -38.20 3.07 -14.41
C GLN A 365 -38.19 1.93 -13.40
N LEU A 366 -37.82 0.72 -13.82
CA LEU A 366 -37.71 -0.45 -12.94
C LEU A 366 -36.54 -0.30 -11.97
N GLU A 367 -35.40 0.23 -12.43
CA GLU A 367 -34.26 0.54 -11.56
C GLU A 367 -34.54 1.66 -10.57
N MET A 368 -35.24 2.73 -10.98
CA MET A 368 -35.66 3.77 -10.06
C MET A 368 -36.58 3.21 -8.97
N LYS A 369 -37.45 2.26 -9.32
CA LYS A 369 -38.32 1.57 -8.37
C LYS A 369 -37.52 0.66 -7.43
N THR A 370 -36.56 -0.12 -7.92
CA THR A 370 -35.76 -1.03 -7.06
C THR A 370 -34.86 -0.26 -6.10
N LEU A 371 -34.26 0.85 -6.52
CA LEU A 371 -33.49 1.73 -5.63
C LEU A 371 -34.36 2.39 -4.56
N ASN A 372 -35.59 2.80 -4.92
CA ASN A 372 -36.54 3.32 -3.95
C ASN A 372 -37.01 2.24 -2.94
N MET A 373 -37.16 0.98 -3.39
CA MET A 373 -37.49 -0.15 -2.52
C MET A 373 -36.35 -0.52 -1.57
N LEU A 374 -35.11 -0.59 -2.07
CA LEU A 374 -33.93 -0.84 -1.23
C LEU A 374 -33.75 0.24 -0.16
N ARG A 375 -34.00 1.50 -0.51
CA ARG A 375 -34.00 2.61 0.45
C ARG A 375 -35.09 2.46 1.52
N SER A 376 -36.27 1.93 1.17
CA SER A 376 -37.32 1.66 2.16
C SER A 376 -37.05 0.41 3.01
N ASP A 377 -36.29 -0.56 2.50
CA ASP A 377 -35.91 -1.78 3.24
C ASP A 377 -34.74 -1.56 4.21
N GLU A 378 -33.82 -0.64 3.88
CA GLU A 378 -32.81 -0.15 4.84
C GLU A 378 -33.46 0.62 6.01
N GLN A 379 -34.58 1.30 5.74
CA GLN A 379 -35.40 1.94 6.78
C GLN A 379 -36.16 0.92 7.65
N SER A 380 -36.58 -0.22 7.11
CA SER A 380 -37.31 -1.24 7.89
C SER A 380 -36.40 -2.19 8.67
N SER A 381 -35.15 -2.37 8.25
CA SER A 381 -34.16 -3.22 8.92
C SER A 381 -33.43 -2.54 10.08
N SER A 382 -33.42 -1.20 10.11
CA SER A 382 -32.89 -0.40 11.24
C SER A 382 -33.89 -0.23 12.39
N ASP A 383 -35.17 -0.53 12.17
CA ASP A 383 -36.25 -0.42 13.15
C ASP A 383 -36.32 -1.58 14.16
N GLU A 384 -35.57 -2.68 13.98
CA GLU A 384 -35.67 -3.86 14.88
C GLU A 384 -34.86 -3.74 16.19
N GLU A 385 -33.97 -2.76 16.35
CA GLU A 385 -33.19 -2.59 17.58
C GLU A 385 -33.73 -1.53 18.57
N ASP A 386 -34.71 -0.70 18.19
CA ASP A 386 -35.29 0.34 19.07
C ASP A 386 -36.77 0.05 19.41
N SER A 387 -36.99 -0.97 20.25
CA SER A 387 -38.32 -1.34 20.76
C SER A 387 -38.95 -0.35 21.78
N SER A 388 -38.36 0.83 21.99
CA SER A 388 -38.88 1.84 22.92
C SER A 388 -39.76 2.94 22.31
N ASP A 389 -39.90 3.03 20.98
CA ASP A 389 -40.50 4.22 20.34
C ASP A 389 -41.98 4.12 19.92
N LYS A 390 -42.73 3.09 20.36
CA LYS A 390 -44.17 2.98 20.06
C LYS A 390 -45.10 3.87 20.91
N LYS A 391 -44.57 4.84 21.68
CA LYS A 391 -45.37 5.76 22.53
C LYS A 391 -45.49 7.20 22.01
N ALA A 392 -44.95 7.53 20.84
CA ALA A 392 -44.79 8.91 20.37
C ALA A 392 -45.71 9.34 19.21
N LYS A 393 -47.01 9.00 19.25
CA LYS A 393 -47.98 9.51 18.25
C LYS A 393 -48.80 10.74 18.69
N ASN A 394 -48.65 11.22 19.93
CA ASN A 394 -49.35 12.40 20.45
C ASN A 394 -48.40 13.40 21.15
N GLU A 395 -47.39 13.91 20.46
CA GLU A 395 -46.52 14.99 20.99
C GLU A 395 -46.53 16.21 20.06
N SER A 396 -46.47 17.40 20.66
CA SER A 396 -46.42 18.67 19.94
C SER A 396 -45.11 18.79 19.13
N SER A 397 -45.12 19.51 17.99
CA SER A 397 -43.93 19.72 17.14
C SER A 397 -42.74 20.30 17.94
N ALA A 398 -43.01 21.13 18.95
CA ALA A 398 -42.01 21.73 19.83
C ALA A 398 -41.39 20.72 20.81
N ASP A 399 -42.19 19.82 21.39
CA ASP A 399 -41.69 18.77 22.29
C ASP A 399 -40.82 17.76 21.54
N ARG A 400 -41.22 17.42 20.31
CA ARG A 400 -40.42 16.57 19.42
C ARG A 400 -39.05 17.20 19.12
N GLN A 401 -39.00 18.50 18.82
CA GLN A 401 -37.74 19.22 18.61
C GLN A 401 -36.86 19.28 19.88
N ASN A 402 -37.45 19.49 21.05
CA ASN A 402 -36.71 19.54 22.32
C ASN A 402 -36.14 18.18 22.72
N ARG A 403 -36.93 17.11 22.55
CA ARG A 403 -36.49 15.73 22.80
C ARG A 403 -35.37 15.31 21.85
N ARG A 404 -35.47 15.73 20.57
CA ARG A 404 -34.43 15.53 19.57
C ARG A 404 -33.14 16.27 19.89
N ARG A 405 -33.24 17.53 20.32
CA ARG A 405 -32.07 18.30 20.83
C ARG A 405 -31.44 17.63 22.05
N ALA A 406 -32.24 17.11 22.99
CA ALA A 406 -31.72 16.40 24.16
C ALA A 406 -31.02 15.07 23.82
N LEU A 407 -31.52 14.32 22.82
CA LEU A 407 -30.87 13.11 22.32
C LEU A 407 -29.54 13.41 21.64
N VAL A 408 -29.52 14.43 20.77
CA VAL A 408 -28.30 14.94 20.13
C VAL A 408 -27.28 15.36 21.20
N ASP A 409 -27.73 16.02 22.26
CA ASP A 409 -26.86 16.49 23.34
C ASP A 409 -26.27 15.33 24.13
N ARG A 410 -27.07 14.33 24.46
CA ARG A 410 -26.63 13.12 25.17
C ARG A 410 -25.64 12.27 24.33
N ALA A 411 -25.83 12.21 23.01
CA ALA A 411 -24.94 11.50 22.11
C ALA A 411 -23.59 12.21 21.94
N LEU A 412 -23.59 13.55 21.91
CA LEU A 412 -22.38 14.37 21.70
C LEU A 412 -21.55 14.59 22.96
N GLU A 413 -22.16 14.56 24.15
CA GLU A 413 -21.46 14.71 25.44
C GLU A 413 -20.44 13.59 25.71
N MET A 414 -20.68 12.39 25.16
CA MET A 414 -19.78 11.23 25.36
C MET A 414 -18.46 11.34 24.56
N ASP A 415 -18.42 12.11 23.47
CA ASP A 415 -17.31 12.10 22.49
C ASP A 415 -16.47 13.40 22.43
N GLY A 416 -16.79 14.40 23.27
CA GLY A 416 -15.99 15.62 23.41
C GLY A 416 -15.91 16.49 22.16
N VAL A 417 -17.01 16.60 21.40
CA VAL A 417 -17.07 17.35 20.13
C VAL A 417 -17.12 18.87 20.40
N LYS A 418 -16.29 19.66 19.70
CA LYS A 418 -16.29 21.13 19.82
C LYS A 418 -17.66 21.72 19.43
N LYS A 419 -18.11 22.76 20.15
CA LYS A 419 -19.41 23.46 19.92
C LYS A 419 -19.64 23.93 18.46
N GLY A 420 -18.58 24.17 17.69
CA GLY A 420 -18.66 24.54 16.27
C GLY A 420 -19.17 23.42 15.36
N LEU A 421 -18.64 22.20 15.52
CA LEU A 421 -19.03 21.01 14.76
C LEU A 421 -20.49 20.62 15.04
N ARG A 422 -20.99 20.88 16.25
CA ARG A 422 -22.40 20.65 16.62
C ARG A 422 -23.38 21.47 15.78
N LYS A 423 -23.01 22.70 15.40
CA LYS A 423 -23.86 23.53 14.52
C LYS A 423 -23.86 23.02 13.08
N GLU A 424 -22.72 22.55 12.59
CA GLU A 424 -22.63 21.92 11.26
C GLU A 424 -23.42 20.62 11.21
N LEU A 425 -23.30 19.79 12.24
CA LEU A 425 -24.02 18.52 12.39
C LEU A 425 -25.55 18.74 12.41
N MET A 426 -26.03 19.74 13.16
CA MET A 426 -27.44 20.14 13.14
C MET A 426 -27.89 20.72 11.79
N LYS A 427 -26.99 21.39 11.05
CA LYS A 427 -27.27 21.93 9.71
C LYS A 427 -27.33 20.83 8.64
N THR A 428 -26.50 19.78 8.76
CA THR A 428 -26.46 18.65 7.82
C THR A 428 -27.60 17.68 8.03
N ILE A 429 -28.04 17.46 9.28
CA ILE A 429 -29.11 16.50 9.61
C ILE A 429 -30.50 16.99 9.12
N GLY A 430 -30.73 18.30 9.01
CA GLY A 430 -32.02 18.82 8.55
C GLY A 430 -33.18 18.30 9.42
N ASP A 431 -34.25 17.79 8.82
CA ASP A 431 -35.43 17.23 9.50
C ASP A 431 -35.44 15.69 9.58
N GLU A 432 -34.34 15.01 9.20
CA GLU A 432 -34.27 13.53 9.23
C GLU A 432 -34.03 12.99 10.64
N ASP A 433 -34.74 11.92 11.02
CA ASP A 433 -34.62 11.26 12.32
C ASP A 433 -33.60 10.10 12.19
N LEU A 434 -32.32 10.37 12.42
CA LEU A 434 -31.27 9.34 12.47
C LEU A 434 -31.32 8.57 13.80
N SER A 435 -31.02 7.27 13.76
CA SER A 435 -30.87 6.44 14.96
C SER A 435 -29.71 6.94 15.82
N THR A 436 -29.76 6.64 17.13
CA THR A 436 -28.69 7.01 18.08
C THR A 436 -27.32 6.44 17.70
N LYS A 437 -27.29 5.27 17.05
CA LYS A 437 -26.05 4.65 16.52
C LYS A 437 -25.51 5.43 15.33
N GLU A 438 -26.37 5.78 14.38
CA GLU A 438 -26.01 6.54 13.18
C GLU A 438 -25.52 7.95 13.54
N MET A 439 -26.15 8.58 14.52
CA MET A 439 -25.74 9.91 14.99
C MET A 439 -24.37 9.88 15.66
N ARG A 440 -24.04 8.79 16.37
CA ARG A 440 -22.69 8.57 16.93
C ARG A 440 -21.67 8.34 15.83
N ASP A 441 -21.98 7.51 14.84
CA ASP A 441 -21.08 7.24 13.72
C ASP A 441 -20.88 8.48 12.83
N LEU A 442 -21.93 9.26 12.58
CA LEU A 442 -21.87 10.55 11.89
C LEU A 442 -20.98 11.54 12.66
N GLY A 443 -21.14 11.63 13.99
CA GLY A 443 -20.28 12.44 14.85
C GLY A 443 -18.81 12.03 14.76
N ARG A 444 -18.54 10.72 14.72
CA ARG A 444 -17.19 10.16 14.54
C ARG A 444 -16.61 10.48 13.15
N ILE A 445 -17.43 10.42 12.10
CA ILE A 445 -17.02 10.74 10.71
C ILE A 445 -16.70 12.23 10.60
N LEU A 446 -17.59 13.11 11.06
CA LEU A 446 -17.37 14.56 11.03
C LEU A 446 -16.12 14.97 11.82
N LYS A 447 -15.87 14.32 12.96
CA LYS A 447 -14.62 14.54 13.72
C LYS A 447 -13.39 14.10 12.92
N ARG A 448 -13.44 12.96 12.23
CA ARG A 448 -12.35 12.47 11.36
C ARG A 448 -12.10 13.39 10.17
N ASP A 449 -13.16 13.87 9.52
CA ASP A 449 -13.07 14.79 8.38
C ASP A 449 -12.55 16.16 8.81
N ALA A 450 -12.93 16.64 10.00
CA ALA A 450 -12.40 17.87 10.57
C ALA A 450 -10.92 17.77 10.98
N GLU A 451 -10.48 16.60 11.47
CA GLU A 451 -9.07 16.34 11.80
C GLU A 451 -8.21 16.16 10.54
N ASN A 452 -8.75 15.56 9.48
CA ASN A 452 -8.05 15.28 8.22
C ASN A 452 -8.91 15.69 7.00
N PRO A 453 -8.96 16.99 6.65
CA PRO A 453 -9.70 17.43 5.48
C PRO A 453 -9.08 16.89 4.18
N VAL A 454 -9.92 16.72 3.15
CA VAL A 454 -9.46 16.36 1.80
C VAL A 454 -8.81 17.58 1.16
N ASP A 455 -7.51 17.51 0.89
CA ASP A 455 -6.71 18.57 0.28
C ASP A 455 -6.01 18.03 -0.99
N GLU A 456 -6.49 18.48 -2.15
CA GLU A 456 -5.95 18.08 -3.44
C GLU A 456 -4.55 18.64 -3.71
N THR A 457 -4.12 19.70 -3.01
CA THR A 457 -2.80 20.33 -3.21
C THR A 457 -1.65 19.48 -2.66
N LYS A 458 -1.93 18.61 -1.69
CA LYS A 458 -0.93 17.72 -1.08
C LYS A 458 -0.50 16.61 -2.05
N ALA A 459 0.76 16.18 -1.90
CA ALA A 459 1.36 15.15 -2.75
C ALA A 459 0.88 13.73 -2.43
N TYR A 460 0.36 13.50 -1.23
CA TYR A 460 -0.19 12.23 -0.75
C TYR A 460 -1.72 12.22 -0.82
N ASN A 461 -2.32 11.03 -0.64
CA ASN A 461 -3.76 10.92 -0.52
C ASN A 461 -4.24 11.53 0.81
N THR A 462 -5.32 12.30 0.77
CA THR A 462 -5.97 12.94 1.93
C THR A 462 -7.44 12.50 1.98
N PRO A 463 -7.96 12.03 3.12
CA PRO A 463 -7.31 11.91 4.43
C PRO A 463 -6.12 10.95 4.39
N TRP A 464 -5.09 11.25 5.17
CA TRP A 464 -3.87 10.43 5.16
C TRP A 464 -4.19 9.04 5.72
N ALA A 465 -3.90 8.02 4.93
CA ALA A 465 -3.99 6.63 5.33
C ALA A 465 -2.61 5.96 5.16
N PRO A 466 -2.23 5.00 6.01
CA PRO A 466 -0.97 4.30 5.88
C PRO A 466 -0.94 3.47 4.59
N ARG A 467 0.28 3.21 4.10
CA ARG A 467 0.49 2.47 2.86
C ARG A 467 -0.05 1.05 2.96
N PRO A 468 -0.68 0.52 1.88
CA PRO A 468 -1.03 -0.89 1.81
C PRO A 468 0.19 -1.77 2.07
N TYR A 469 0.03 -2.78 2.93
CA TYR A 469 1.08 -3.74 3.31
C TYR A 469 2.30 -3.16 4.05
N MET A 470 2.15 -2.00 4.72
CA MET A 470 3.21 -1.45 5.58
C MET A 470 3.51 -2.35 6.80
N LYS A 471 2.46 -2.86 7.46
CA LYS A 471 2.49 -3.63 8.73
C LYS A 471 3.64 -4.65 8.89
N PRO A 472 3.91 -5.59 7.95
CA PRO A 472 4.98 -6.59 8.11
C PRO A 472 6.40 -6.01 8.15
N PHE A 473 6.59 -4.75 7.75
CA PHE A 473 7.89 -4.09 7.74
C PHE A 473 8.06 -3.06 8.85
N VAL A 474 7.02 -2.83 9.67
CA VAL A 474 7.04 -1.86 10.77
C VAL A 474 7.77 -2.46 11.96
N PHE A 475 9.05 -2.14 12.08
CA PHE A 475 9.82 -2.32 13.29
C PHE A 475 10.88 -1.23 13.37
N VAL A 476 11.10 -0.69 14.56
CA VAL A 476 12.15 0.30 14.83
C VAL A 476 13.27 -0.40 15.59
N PRO A 477 14.52 -0.36 15.10
CA PRO A 477 15.62 -1.03 15.77
C PRO A 477 16.04 -0.30 17.05
N ARG A 478 16.53 -1.04 18.06
CA ARG A 478 16.85 -0.51 19.40
C ARG A 478 17.97 0.54 19.46
N TYR A 479 18.74 0.71 18.39
CA TYR A 479 19.79 1.73 18.30
C TYR A 479 19.27 3.09 17.78
N LEU A 480 18.00 3.16 17.38
CA LEU A 480 17.33 4.40 16.96
C LEU A 480 16.19 4.72 17.92
N GLU A 481 16.18 5.94 18.42
CA GLU A 481 15.02 6.52 19.09
C GLU A 481 14.27 7.38 18.07
N VAL A 482 12.97 7.15 17.87
CA VAL A 482 12.20 7.81 16.80
C VAL A 482 11.01 8.55 17.38
N ASN A 483 10.84 9.80 16.97
CA ASN A 483 9.64 10.59 17.21
C ASN A 483 8.93 10.89 15.89
N HIS A 484 7.84 10.17 15.63
CA HIS A 484 7.08 10.28 14.40
C HIS A 484 6.32 11.62 14.25
N LYS A 485 5.97 12.30 15.35
CA LYS A 485 5.24 13.58 15.29
C LYS A 485 6.04 14.67 14.58
N ILE A 486 7.33 14.75 14.87
CA ILE A 486 8.26 15.75 14.30
C ILE A 486 9.09 15.18 13.14
N CYS A 487 8.88 13.91 12.78
CA CYS A 487 9.68 13.18 11.80
C CYS A 487 11.19 13.26 12.08
N ALA A 488 11.58 13.13 13.35
CA ALA A 488 12.98 13.14 13.79
C ALA A 488 13.35 11.86 14.53
N ALA A 489 14.62 11.50 14.47
CA ALA A 489 15.17 10.35 15.16
C ALA A 489 16.59 10.64 15.65
N VAL A 490 16.96 10.03 16.78
CA VAL A 490 18.29 10.12 17.38
C VAL A 490 19.00 8.78 17.20
N TYR A 491 20.22 8.84 16.66
CA TYR A 491 21.09 7.69 16.55
C TYR A 491 21.80 7.45 17.88
N LEU A 492 21.25 6.58 18.72
CA LEU A 492 21.74 6.40 20.10
C LEU A 492 23.13 5.77 20.15
N ARG A 493 23.36 4.74 19.34
CA ARG A 493 24.59 3.93 19.37
C ARG A 493 24.79 3.17 18.08
N HIS A 494 25.97 2.55 17.94
CA HIS A 494 26.19 1.53 16.91
C HIS A 494 25.43 0.24 17.26
N PRO A 495 24.90 -0.48 16.25
CA PRO A 495 24.21 -1.74 16.51
C PRO A 495 25.20 -2.75 17.10
N VAL A 496 24.76 -3.45 18.14
CA VAL A 496 25.53 -4.48 18.85
C VAL A 496 24.80 -5.82 18.87
N ALA A 497 25.54 -6.93 18.92
CA ALA A 497 24.96 -8.23 19.26
C ALA A 497 24.85 -8.39 20.78
N ARG A 498 23.73 -8.92 21.24
CA ARG A 498 23.51 -9.35 22.62
C ARG A 498 23.19 -10.83 22.63
N ARG A 499 23.19 -11.45 23.80
CA ARG A 499 22.70 -12.83 23.95
C ARG A 499 21.25 -12.90 23.42
N GLY A 500 20.94 -13.87 22.57
CA GLY A 500 19.59 -14.00 22.01
C GLY A 500 19.30 -13.21 20.74
N ALA A 501 19.97 -12.07 20.50
CA ALA A 501 19.57 -11.16 19.43
C ALA A 501 20.69 -10.26 18.88
N GLY A 502 20.75 -10.15 17.56
CA GLY A 502 21.51 -9.11 16.87
C GLY A 502 20.65 -7.88 16.57
N GLU A 503 21.15 -6.67 16.82
CA GLU A 503 20.39 -5.44 16.54
C GLU A 503 20.30 -5.10 15.05
N VAL A 504 21.13 -5.70 14.19
CA VAL A 504 21.10 -5.48 12.74
C VAL A 504 19.89 -6.21 12.15
N PRO A 505 18.92 -5.51 11.54
CA PRO A 505 17.75 -6.19 11.01
C PRO A 505 18.07 -6.88 9.69
N THR A 506 18.08 -8.22 9.71
CA THR A 506 18.34 -9.08 8.55
C THR A 506 17.25 -10.17 8.46
N PRO A 507 16.69 -10.46 7.27
CA PRO A 507 15.73 -11.55 7.10
C PRO A 507 16.41 -12.91 6.88
N PHE A 508 17.71 -13.02 7.17
CA PHE A 508 18.51 -14.22 6.86
C PHE A 508 18.97 -14.91 8.14
N SER A 509 19.07 -16.23 8.05
CA SER A 509 19.64 -17.10 9.08
C SER A 509 21.08 -16.75 9.44
N PHE A 510 21.49 -17.18 10.64
CA PHE A 510 22.86 -17.04 11.13
C PHE A 510 23.89 -17.63 10.15
N LEU A 511 23.64 -18.83 9.61
CA LEU A 511 24.54 -19.51 8.68
C LEU A 511 24.70 -18.76 7.35
N THR A 512 23.62 -18.22 6.80
CA THR A 512 23.68 -17.41 5.57
C THR A 512 24.56 -16.18 5.79
N ASN A 513 24.44 -15.52 6.94
CA ASN A 513 25.28 -14.40 7.30
C ASN A 513 26.74 -14.82 7.58
N GLN A 514 26.97 -16.00 8.17
CA GLN A 514 28.31 -16.56 8.36
C GLN A 514 29.03 -16.82 7.04
N LEU A 515 28.37 -17.47 6.07
CA LEU A 515 28.91 -17.70 4.73
C LEU A 515 29.20 -16.37 4.00
N ALA A 516 28.34 -15.37 4.18
CA ALA A 516 28.58 -14.04 3.65
C ALA A 516 29.77 -13.36 4.34
N HIS A 517 29.94 -13.52 5.65
CA HIS A 517 31.12 -13.02 6.38
C HIS A 517 32.41 -13.62 5.79
N ASN A 518 32.46 -14.95 5.65
CA ASN A 518 33.63 -15.66 5.12
C ASN A 518 34.03 -15.17 3.72
N TRP A 519 33.04 -14.94 2.83
CA TRP A 519 33.29 -14.35 1.51
C TRP A 519 34.01 -12.99 1.60
N TYR A 520 33.63 -12.15 2.56
CA TYR A 520 34.19 -10.79 2.69
C TYR A 520 35.51 -10.74 3.46
N VAL A 521 35.79 -11.72 4.31
CA VAL A 521 37.09 -11.85 5.00
C VAL A 521 38.20 -12.11 3.99
N GLU A 522 38.02 -13.08 3.10
CA GLU A 522 39.02 -13.53 2.11
C GLU A 522 38.93 -12.76 0.78
N ARG A 523 37.80 -12.08 0.54
CA ARG A 523 37.44 -11.37 -0.71
C ARG A 523 37.21 -12.29 -1.91
N GLY A 524 37.01 -13.59 -1.68
CA GLY A 524 36.64 -14.64 -2.64
C GLY A 524 36.63 -15.98 -1.94
#